data_AF-A0A0L0FB97-F1
#
_entry.id   AF-A0A0L0FB97-F1
#
_cell.length_a   1.000
_cell.length_b   1.000
_cell.length_c   1.000
_cell.angle_alpha   90.00
_cell.angle_beta   90.00
_cell.angle_gamma   90.00
#
_symmetry.space_group_name_H-M   'P 1'
#
loop_
_entity.id
_entity.type
_entity.pdbx_description
1 polymer ?
#
loop_
_entity_poly.entity_id
_entity_poly.type
_entity_poly.pdbx_seq_one_letter_code
_entity_poly.pdbx_strand_id
1 'polypeptide(L)' 'MVSDMFFIQHGVCSDGVPALWLSEDLLHGSSDNTETFNNAILSSSKDFQCMGLEVWGFA' A
#
# COMPACT_ATOMS: atom_id res chain seq x y z
N MET A 1 -15.57 -12.62 12.27
CA MET A 1 -15.59 -11.52 11.28
C MET A 1 -14.99 -10.31 11.96
N VAL A 2 -13.72 -10.09 11.68
CA VAL A 2 -12.98 -8.84 11.51
C VAL A 2 -11.57 -9.40 11.36
N SER A 3 -11.19 -9.67 10.12
CA SER A 3 -9.76 -9.74 9.82
C SER A 3 -9.26 -8.34 10.05
N ASP A 4 -8.33 -8.20 10.99
CA ASP A 4 -7.65 -6.95 11.30
C ASP A 4 -6.83 -6.56 10.06
N MET A 5 -7.50 -5.88 9.14
CA MET A 5 -6.93 -5.35 7.91
C MET A 5 -5.97 -4.24 8.32
N PHE A 6 -4.67 -4.53 8.31
CA PHE A 6 -3.64 -3.53 8.53
C PHE A 6 -3.62 -2.56 7.34
N PHE A 7 -4.29 -1.43 7.49
CA PHE A 7 -4.21 -0.34 6.53
C PHE A 7 -3.00 0.54 6.83
N ILE A 8 -2.01 0.57 5.94
CA ILE A 8 -1.05 1.69 5.90
C ILE A 8 -1.72 2.77 5.04
N GLN A 9 -2.59 3.59 5.65
CA GLN A 9 -3.29 4.65 4.93
C GLN A 9 -2.58 5.99 5.13
N HIS A 10 -1.95 6.46 4.06
CA HIS A 10 -1.65 7.88 3.84
C HIS A 10 -2.08 8.15 2.39
N GLY A 11 -3.04 9.07 2.19
CA GLY A 11 -3.65 9.42 0.89
C GLY A 11 -4.67 8.40 0.34
N VAL A 12 -5.90 8.86 0.09
CA VAL A 12 -6.94 8.11 -0.62
C VAL A 12 -7.10 8.77 -1.99
N CYS A 13 -7.09 8.01 -3.08
CA CYS A 13 -7.52 8.53 -4.38
C CYS A 13 -9.02 8.82 -4.39
N SER A 14 -9.46 9.64 -5.33
CA SER A 14 -10.88 10.01 -5.51
C SER A 14 -11.79 8.81 -5.82
N ASP A 15 -11.22 7.67 -6.24
CA ASP A 15 -11.89 6.39 -6.48
C ASP A 15 -11.85 5.43 -5.27
N GLY A 16 -11.25 5.84 -4.14
CA GLY A 16 -11.12 5.01 -2.94
C GLY A 16 -9.92 4.07 -2.93
N VAL A 17 -9.07 4.08 -3.96
CA VAL A 17 -7.88 3.21 -4.02
C VAL A 17 -6.71 3.87 -3.27
N PRO A 18 -6.05 3.18 -2.33
CA PRO A 18 -4.86 3.70 -1.67
C PRO A 18 -3.64 3.66 -2.60
N ALA A 19 -2.72 4.62 -2.42
CA ALA A 19 -1.49 4.72 -3.25
C ALA A 19 -0.52 3.54 -3.06
N LEU A 20 -0.62 2.88 -1.90
CA LEU A 20 0.08 1.65 -1.58
C LEU A 20 -0.86 0.76 -0.77
N TRP A 21 -0.99 -0.48 -1.18
CA TRP A 21 -1.80 -1.49 -0.51
C TRP A 21 -1.01 -2.78 -0.36
N LEU A 22 -1.28 -3.48 0.73
CA LEU A 22 -0.83 -4.85 0.96
C LEU A 22 -2.02 -5.69 1.39
N SER A 23 -2.07 -6.93 0.93
CA SER A 23 -3.04 -7.94 1.35
C SER A 23 -2.78 -8.39 2.79
N GLU A 24 -3.78 -9.05 3.38
CA GLU A 24 -3.71 -9.57 4.75
C GLU A 24 -2.60 -10.60 4.97
N ASP A 25 -2.25 -11.35 3.93
CA ASP A 25 -1.13 -12.31 3.95
C ASP A 25 0.24 -11.64 3.74
N LEU A 26 0.27 -10.32 3.55
CA LEU A 26 1.45 -9.51 3.22
C LEU A 26 2.24 -10.02 2.01
N LEU A 27 1.63 -10.85 1.16
CA LEU A 27 2.28 -11.42 -0.03
C LEU A 27 1.99 -10.58 -1.26
N HIS A 28 0.78 -10.05 -1.40
CA HIS A 28 0.36 -9.27 -2.55
C HIS A 28 0.24 -7.80 -2.18
N GLY A 29 0.57 -6.94 -3.12
CA GLY A 29 0.38 -5.51 -2.96
C GLY A 29 0.06 -4.84 -4.27
N SER A 30 -0.44 -3.61 -4.16
CA SER A 30 -0.61 -2.73 -5.30
C SER A 30 -0.07 -1.34 -4.99
N SER A 31 0.42 -0.67 -6.01
CA SER A 31 0.84 0.72 -5.96
C SER A 31 0.18 1.49 -7.09
N ASP A 32 -0.33 2.67 -6.73
CA ASP A 32 -1.00 3.57 -7.66
C ASP A 32 -0.52 5.01 -7.47
N ASN A 33 -0.74 5.83 -8.49
CA ASN A 33 -0.54 7.26 -8.33
C ASN A 33 -1.67 7.86 -7.47
N THR A 34 -1.34 8.76 -6.56
CA THR A 34 -2.35 9.57 -5.85
C THR A 34 -2.08 11.06 -5.95
N GLU A 35 -3.14 11.86 -6.00
CA GLU A 35 -3.05 13.33 -5.97
C GLU A 35 -2.44 13.82 -4.64
N THR A 36 -2.64 13.08 -3.55
CA THR A 36 -2.17 13.49 -2.22
C THR A 36 -0.64 13.64 -2.17
N PHE A 37 0.10 12.75 -2.84
CA PHE A 37 1.58 12.77 -2.89
C PHE A 37 2.13 13.07 -4.28
N ASN A 38 1.27 13.15 -5.30
CA ASN A 38 1.65 13.26 -6.69
C ASN A 38 2.76 12.25 -7.09
N ASN A 39 2.62 11.02 -6.62
CA ASN A 39 3.59 9.94 -6.87
C ASN A 39 3.24 9.19 -8.16
N ALA A 40 4.24 8.59 -8.79
CA ALA A 40 4.03 7.52 -9.77
C ALA A 40 3.82 6.17 -9.05
N ILE A 41 3.51 5.12 -9.81
CA ILE A 41 3.57 3.74 -9.31
C ILE A 41 5.00 3.49 -8.78
N LEU A 42 5.08 3.03 -7.53
CA LEU A 42 6.33 2.90 -6.78
C LEU A 42 7.10 1.61 -7.11
N SER A 43 6.40 0.64 -7.69
CA SER A 43 6.90 -0.65 -8.16
C SER A 43 7.05 -0.69 -9.68
N SER A 44 7.70 -1.73 -10.19
CA SER A 44 7.85 -1.97 -11.64
C SER A 44 6.52 -2.14 -12.38
N SER A 45 5.46 -2.53 -11.65
CA SER A 45 4.10 -2.77 -12.11
C SER A 45 3.11 -2.35 -11.03
N LYS A 46 1.85 -2.07 -11.42
CA LYS A 46 0.78 -1.71 -10.46
C LYS A 46 0.65 -2.75 -9.35
N ASP A 47 0.59 -4.03 -9.71
CA ASP A 47 0.51 -5.13 -8.75
C ASP A 47 1.90 -5.76 -8.56
N PHE A 48 2.21 -6.17 -7.34
CA PHE A 48 3.50 -6.77 -6.99
C PHE A 48 3.39 -7.83 -5.89
N GLN A 49 4.42 -8.66 -5.76
CA GLN A 49 4.61 -9.55 -4.61
C GLN A 49 5.62 -8.95 -3.63
N CYS A 50 5.27 -8.92 -2.35
CA CYS A 50 6.15 -8.47 -1.29
C CYS A 50 7.05 -9.62 -0.83
N MET A 51 8.36 -9.46 -1.01
CA MET A 51 9.36 -10.46 -0.62
C MET A 51 9.77 -10.34 0.86
N GLY A 52 9.56 -9.16 1.46
CA GLY A 52 9.89 -8.86 2.84
C GLY A 52 9.40 -7.47 3.23
N LEU A 53 8.87 -7.34 4.44
CA LEU A 53 8.36 -6.10 5.01
C LEU A 53 9.09 -5.82 6.32
N GLU A 54 9.62 -4.61 6.47
CA GLU A 54 10.26 -4.14 7.69
C GLU A 54 9.55 -2.88 8.18
N VAL A 55 9.25 -2.82 9.49
CA VAL A 55 8.62 -1.66 10.13
C VAL A 55 9.57 -1.10 11.17
N TRP A 56 9.91 0.18 11.01
CA TRP A 56 10.88 0.88 11.85
C TRP A 56 10.19 1.95 12.68
N GLY A 57 10.49 2.00 13.98
CA GLY A 57 10.04 3.05 14.90
C GLY A 57 11.16 4.06 15.19
N PHE A 58 10.78 5.28 15.56
CA PHE A 58 11.73 6.24 16.13
C PHE A 58 11.92 5.95 17.62
N ALA A 59 13.17 6.03 18.10
CA ALA A 59 13.54 5.90 19.50
C ALA A 59 13.29 7.20 20.28
#